data_AF-A0A8H6ZF35-F1
#
_entry.id   AF-A0A8H6ZF35-F1
#
_cell.length_a   1.000
_cell.length_b   1.000
_cell.length_c   1.000
_cell.angle_alpha   90.00
_cell.angle_beta   90.00
_cell.angle_gamma   90.00
#
_symmetry.space_group_name_H-M   'P 1'
#
loop_
_entity.id
_entity.type
_entity.pdbx_description
1 polymer ?
#
loop_
_entity_poly.entity_id
_entity_poly.type
_entity_poly.pdbx_seq_one_letter_code
_entity_poly.pdbx_strand_id
1 'polypeptide(L)'
;MFPPISKVSSRPSMPKAPSPSADVANLRRILEELVNEQQKEVVLVCHSYGGVVGSQSVNGLEKSAARKGGILKVVFLSAMLPRESEGVMQTAGVFEPVSPSWLAADATSGIMTAEKSLAAEVLYHDLVESQAQHWAAKLERMVMNVTFAPATNVCWASEVPKVYIFCKIGPCHSIGRATEDGRKGADRE
;
A
#
# COMPACT_ATOMS: atom_id res chain seq x y z
N MET A 1 -6.91 -18.67 -44.80
CA MET A 1 -7.26 -17.23 -44.80
C MET A 1 -8.03 -16.97 -43.52
N PHE A 2 -7.38 -16.42 -42.48
CA PHE A 2 -8.00 -16.15 -41.18
C PHE A 2 -8.73 -14.79 -41.21
N PRO A 3 -9.87 -14.63 -40.52
CA PRO A 3 -10.58 -13.36 -40.50
C PRO A 3 -9.81 -12.31 -39.69
N PRO A 4 -10.00 -11.01 -39.97
CA PRO A 4 -9.26 -9.94 -39.31
C PRO A 4 -9.75 -9.74 -37.87
N ILE A 5 -8.80 -9.51 -36.96
CA ILE A 5 -9.04 -9.17 -35.56
C ILE A 5 -9.76 -7.82 -35.50
N SER A 6 -11.03 -7.83 -35.13
CA SER A 6 -11.82 -6.63 -34.92
C SER A 6 -11.35 -5.87 -33.68
N LYS A 7 -10.98 -4.61 -33.93
CA LYS A 7 -10.80 -3.46 -33.04
C LYS A 7 -11.13 -3.65 -31.55
N VAL A 8 -10.13 -3.31 -30.73
CA VAL A 8 -10.16 -2.77 -29.36
C VAL A 8 -11.59 -2.50 -28.87
N SER A 9 -12.12 -3.44 -28.08
CA SER A 9 -13.22 -3.17 -27.18
C SER A 9 -12.70 -2.22 -26.10
N SER A 10 -13.18 -0.99 -26.12
CA SER A 10 -12.98 -0.02 -25.04
C SER A 10 -13.46 -0.67 -23.74
N ARG A 11 -12.52 -0.86 -22.80
CA ARG A 11 -12.82 -1.28 -21.43
C ARG A 11 -13.99 -0.44 -20.93
N PRO A 12 -15.08 -1.03 -20.41
CA PRO A 12 -16.16 -0.25 -19.80
C PRO A 12 -15.51 0.70 -18.80
N SER A 13 -15.85 1.99 -18.86
CA SER A 13 -15.40 2.93 -17.84
C SER A 13 -15.98 2.41 -16.53
N MET A 14 -15.13 1.81 -15.72
CA MET A 14 -15.46 1.49 -14.33
C MET A 14 -16.03 2.78 -13.73
N PRO A 15 -17.04 2.70 -12.86
CA PRO A 15 -17.49 3.85 -12.07
C PRO A 15 -16.25 4.57 -11.51
N LYS A 16 -16.32 5.88 -11.27
CA LYS A 16 -15.30 6.65 -10.51
C LYS A 16 -15.20 6.08 -9.09
N ALA A 17 -14.69 4.87 -8.97
CA ALA A 17 -14.48 4.15 -7.74
C ALA A 17 -13.29 4.82 -7.04
N PRO A 18 -13.36 5.04 -5.73
CA PRO A 18 -12.30 5.69 -4.98
C PRO A 18 -10.96 5.00 -5.29
N SER A 19 -10.03 5.75 -5.87
CA SER A 19 -8.66 5.29 -6.02
C SER A 19 -7.90 5.56 -4.71
N PRO A 20 -6.69 4.99 -4.51
CA PRO A 20 -5.83 5.32 -3.37
C PRO A 20 -5.62 6.84 -3.22
N SER A 21 -5.82 7.63 -4.28
CA SER A 21 -5.72 9.09 -4.28
C SER A 21 -6.48 9.76 -3.13
N ALA A 22 -7.65 9.25 -2.72
CA ALA A 22 -8.42 9.83 -1.62
C ALA A 22 -7.71 9.61 -0.27
N ASP A 23 -7.20 8.40 -0.03
CA ASP A 23 -6.42 8.06 1.17
C ASP A 23 -5.10 8.85 1.18
N VAL A 24 -4.43 8.93 0.04
CA VAL A 24 -3.17 9.69 -0.14
C VAL A 24 -3.39 11.16 0.14
N ALA A 25 -4.45 11.76 -0.41
CA ALA A 25 -4.77 13.18 -0.19
C ALA A 25 -5.11 13.46 1.28
N ASN A 26 -5.86 12.56 1.94
CA ASN A 26 -6.19 12.74 3.34
C ASN A 26 -4.95 12.61 4.24
N LEU A 27 -4.13 11.58 4.04
CA LEU A 27 -2.87 11.43 4.80
C LEU A 27 -1.93 12.61 4.54
N ARG A 28 -1.81 13.04 3.28
CA ARG A 28 -1.01 14.20 2.88
C ARG A 28 -1.42 15.45 3.65
N ARG A 29 -2.73 15.75 3.70
CA ARG A 29 -3.27 16.90 4.43
C ARG A 29 -2.90 16.83 5.92
N ILE A 30 -3.03 15.66 6.55
CA ILE A 30 -2.66 15.48 7.97
C ILE A 30 -1.16 15.70 8.18
N LEU A 31 -0.31 15.19 7.28
CA LEU A 31 1.14 15.39 7.37
C LEU A 31 1.52 16.87 7.18
N GLU A 32 0.88 17.57 6.25
CA GLU A 32 1.09 19.00 6.03
C GLU A 32 0.67 19.83 7.25
N GLU A 33 -0.46 19.51 7.87
CA GLU A 33 -0.91 20.15 9.11
C GLU A 33 0.10 19.93 10.24
N LEU A 34 0.55 18.69 10.44
CA LEU A 34 1.52 18.36 11.49
C LEU A 34 2.89 19.02 11.24
N VAL A 35 3.39 18.98 10.01
CA VAL A 35 4.76 19.43 9.67
C VAL A 35 4.83 20.94 9.47
N ASN A 36 3.91 21.52 8.71
CA ASN A 36 3.99 22.93 8.30
C ASN A 36 3.32 23.85 9.32
N GLU A 37 2.11 23.51 9.76
CA GLU A 37 1.33 24.37 10.65
C GLU A 37 1.74 24.17 12.11
N GLN A 38 1.82 22.92 12.56
CA GLN A 38 2.16 22.59 13.95
C GLN A 38 3.68 22.45 14.18
N GLN A 39 4.49 22.51 13.12
CA GLN A 39 5.95 22.42 13.17
C GLN A 39 6.48 21.19 13.90
N LYS A 40 5.75 20.07 13.81
CA LYS A 40 6.12 18.80 14.46
C LYS A 40 7.12 18.02 13.63
N GLU A 41 7.94 17.27 14.34
CA GLU A 41 8.77 16.21 13.78
C GLU A 41 7.98 14.90 13.79
N VAL A 42 7.96 14.20 12.66
CA VAL A 42 7.07 13.05 12.45
C VAL A 42 7.88 11.82 12.06
N VAL A 43 7.59 10.69 12.70
CA VAL A 43 7.98 9.36 12.22
C VAL A 43 6.73 8.71 11.65
N LEU A 44 6.72 8.47 10.34
CA LEU A 44 5.59 7.85 9.66
C LEU A 44 5.75 6.34 9.67
N VAL A 45 4.83 5.62 10.32
CA VAL A 45 4.81 4.14 10.33
C VAL A 45 3.70 3.64 9.41
N CYS A 46 4.10 2.92 8.37
CA CYS A 46 3.24 2.38 7.33
C CYS A 46 3.14 0.87 7.48
N HIS A 47 1.92 0.33 7.62
CA HIS A 47 1.68 -1.13 7.69
C HIS A 47 0.82 -1.61 6.52
N SER A 48 1.16 -2.77 5.95
CA SER A 48 0.42 -3.38 4.82
C SER A 48 0.15 -2.37 3.68
N TYR A 49 -1.12 -2.20 3.28
CA TYR A 49 -1.58 -1.18 2.32
C TYR A 49 -1.13 0.25 2.66
N GLY A 50 -0.92 0.56 3.94
CA GLY A 50 -0.40 1.85 4.38
C GLY A 50 0.99 2.18 3.81
N GLY A 51 1.75 1.19 3.32
CA GLY A 51 2.96 1.43 2.54
C GLY A 51 2.69 2.09 1.20
N VAL A 52 1.59 1.72 0.52
CA VAL A 52 1.17 2.37 -0.73
C VAL A 52 0.74 3.80 -0.49
N VAL A 53 -0.10 4.02 0.52
CA VAL A 53 -0.59 5.37 0.84
C VAL A 53 0.55 6.25 1.34
N GLY A 54 1.31 5.78 2.33
CA GLY A 54 2.39 6.55 2.95
C GLY A 54 3.51 6.88 1.98
N SER A 55 3.90 5.95 1.10
CA SER A 55 4.95 6.22 0.11
C SER A 55 4.59 7.39 -0.82
N GLN A 56 3.30 7.57 -1.15
CA GLN A 56 2.86 8.64 -2.06
C GLN A 56 2.64 9.99 -1.36
N SER A 57 2.64 10.03 -0.02
CA SER A 57 2.32 11.22 0.77
C SER A 57 3.54 11.99 1.31
N VAL A 58 4.75 11.45 1.19
CA VAL A 58 5.94 11.94 1.92
C VAL A 58 6.73 13.04 1.20
N ASN A 59 6.76 13.04 -0.13
CA ASN A 59 7.67 13.89 -0.91
C ASN A 59 7.48 15.39 -0.60
N GLY A 60 8.56 16.11 -0.32
CA GLY A 60 8.57 17.55 0.01
C GLY A 60 8.29 17.89 1.47
N LEU A 61 8.07 16.87 2.32
CA LEU A 61 7.85 17.03 3.77
C LEU A 61 9.04 16.52 4.60
N GLU A 62 10.17 16.19 3.96
CA GLU A 62 11.40 15.81 4.65
C GLU A 62 11.85 16.85 5.68
N LYS A 63 12.39 16.37 6.80
CA LYS A 63 13.09 17.22 7.74
C LYS A 63 14.38 17.73 7.11
N SER A 64 14.55 19.04 7.10
CA SER A 64 15.81 19.71 6.76
C SER A 64 16.21 20.68 7.87
N ALA A 65 17.49 21.02 7.95
CA ALA A 65 18.02 21.91 9.00
C ALA A 65 17.35 23.30 9.00
N ALA A 66 16.84 23.75 7.86
CA ALA A 66 16.17 25.03 7.71
C ALA A 66 14.68 25.02 8.16
N ARG A 67 14.10 23.85 8.45
CA ARG A 67 12.67 23.70 8.82
C ARG A 67 12.51 23.24 10.26
N LYS A 68 11.54 23.82 10.97
CA LYS A 68 11.21 23.44 12.36
C LYS A 68 10.50 22.09 12.44
N GLY A 69 9.55 21.82 11.54
CA GLY A 69 8.93 20.51 11.38
C GLY A 69 9.54 19.67 10.26
N GLY A 70 9.13 18.41 10.16
CA GLY A 70 9.48 17.54 9.05
C GLY A 70 9.33 16.06 9.36
N ILE A 71 9.24 15.25 8.31
CA ILE A 71 9.27 13.80 8.42
C ILE A 71 10.73 13.38 8.62
N LEU A 72 11.01 12.79 9.79
CA LEU A 72 12.33 12.31 10.18
C LEU A 72 12.66 10.95 9.55
N LYS A 73 11.63 10.11 9.41
CA LYS A 73 11.78 8.72 8.98
C LYS A 73 10.45 8.14 8.51
N VAL A 74 10.50 7.28 7.50
CA VAL A 74 9.41 6.39 7.12
C VAL A 74 9.76 4.96 7.52
N VAL A 75 8.89 4.32 8.29
CA VAL A 75 9.03 2.93 8.73
C VAL A 75 7.97 2.10 8.05
N PHE A 76 8.37 1.20 7.16
CA PHE A 76 7.53 0.22 6.50
C PHE A 76 7.51 -1.06 7.32
N LEU A 77 6.40 -1.34 8.02
CA LEU A 77 6.21 -2.53 8.83
C LEU A 77 5.35 -3.54 8.06
N SER A 78 5.93 -4.64 7.60
CA SER A 78 5.24 -5.66 6.79
C SER A 78 4.36 -5.03 5.71
N ALA A 79 4.90 -3.98 5.09
CA ALA A 79 4.15 -3.08 4.22
C ALA A 79 4.39 -3.38 2.74
N MET A 80 3.43 -2.96 1.92
CA MET A 80 3.56 -2.95 0.48
C MET A 80 4.50 -1.82 0.03
N LEU A 81 5.42 -2.13 -0.87
CA LEU A 81 6.41 -1.20 -1.40
C LEU A 81 6.14 -0.97 -2.90
N PRO A 82 5.26 -0.02 -3.27
CA PRO A 82 4.89 0.18 -4.67
C PRO A 82 6.03 0.82 -5.45
N ARG A 83 6.32 0.38 -6.68
CA ARG A 83 7.08 1.20 -7.63
C ARG A 83 6.16 2.21 -8.32
N GLU A 84 6.76 3.21 -8.93
CA GLU A 84 5.99 4.17 -9.75
C GLU A 84 5.19 3.40 -10.83
N SER A 85 3.93 3.77 -11.01
CA SER A 85 2.98 3.14 -11.93
C SER A 85 2.53 1.71 -11.58
N GLU A 86 2.94 1.13 -10.45
CA GLU A 86 2.46 -0.19 -10.00
C GLU A 86 1.20 -0.08 -9.13
N GLY A 87 0.29 -1.05 -9.28
CA GLY A 87 -0.81 -1.27 -8.33
C GLY A 87 -0.43 -2.15 -7.13
N VAL A 88 -1.31 -2.19 -6.13
CA VAL A 88 -1.17 -3.01 -4.90
C VAL A 88 -0.97 -4.50 -5.21
N MET A 89 -1.70 -5.08 -6.16
CA MET A 89 -1.54 -6.51 -6.50
C MET A 89 -0.18 -6.82 -7.13
N GLN A 90 0.32 -5.94 -7.99
CA GLN A 90 1.66 -6.07 -8.57
C GLN A 90 2.73 -5.96 -7.47
N THR A 91 2.51 -5.08 -6.49
CA THR A 91 3.39 -4.92 -5.31
C THR A 91 3.43 -6.18 -4.44
N ALA A 92 2.31 -6.90 -4.35
CA ALA A 92 2.18 -8.18 -3.64
C ALA A 92 2.67 -9.39 -4.46
N GLY A 93 3.23 -9.19 -5.66
CA GLY A 93 3.72 -10.27 -6.52
C GLY A 93 2.60 -11.09 -7.18
N VAL A 94 1.36 -10.58 -7.17
CA VAL A 94 0.21 -11.20 -7.82
C VAL A 94 0.03 -10.58 -9.20
N PHE A 95 0.41 -11.33 -10.23
CA PHE A 95 0.40 -10.90 -11.64
C PHE A 95 -0.74 -11.52 -12.47
N GLU A 96 -1.43 -12.52 -11.92
CA GLU A 96 -2.55 -13.27 -12.51
C GLU A 96 -3.87 -12.92 -11.77
N PRO A 97 -5.06 -13.09 -12.38
CA PRO A 97 -6.34 -12.66 -11.81
C PRO A 97 -6.86 -13.64 -10.74
N VAL A 98 -6.00 -14.03 -9.81
CA VAL A 98 -6.38 -14.85 -8.66
C VAL A 98 -6.45 -13.93 -7.44
N SER A 99 -7.66 -13.48 -7.12
CA SER A 99 -7.91 -12.89 -5.80
C SER A 99 -7.61 -13.94 -4.73
N PRO A 100 -6.90 -13.59 -3.65
CA PRO A 100 -6.72 -14.51 -2.53
C PRO A 100 -8.06 -15.09 -2.07
N SER A 101 -8.11 -16.38 -1.75
CA SER A 101 -9.36 -17.09 -1.41
C SER A 101 -10.11 -16.52 -0.20
N TRP A 102 -9.40 -15.79 0.67
CA TRP A 102 -9.95 -15.09 1.83
C TRP A 102 -10.54 -13.72 1.51
N LEU A 103 -10.48 -13.25 0.25
CA LEU A 103 -11.04 -11.98 -0.21
C LEU A 103 -12.18 -12.23 -1.21
N ALA A 104 -13.38 -11.75 -0.87
CA ALA A 104 -14.54 -11.73 -1.74
C ALA A 104 -14.65 -10.35 -2.41
N ALA A 105 -14.69 -10.34 -3.74
CA ALA A 105 -14.84 -9.14 -4.54
C ALA A 105 -16.26 -9.04 -5.11
N ASP A 106 -16.96 -7.94 -4.83
CA ASP A 106 -18.23 -7.60 -5.45
C ASP A 106 -17.97 -6.58 -6.57
N ALA A 107 -17.95 -7.08 -7.81
CA ALA A 107 -17.72 -6.25 -8.99
C ALA A 107 -18.83 -5.22 -9.25
N THR A 108 -20.05 -5.44 -8.75
CA THR A 108 -21.17 -4.52 -8.92
C THR A 108 -21.02 -3.30 -8.02
N SER A 109 -20.68 -3.50 -6.75
CA SER A 109 -20.44 -2.40 -5.81
C SER A 109 -19.01 -1.84 -5.85
N GLY A 110 -18.06 -2.59 -6.42
CA GLY A 110 -16.64 -2.24 -6.39
C GLY A 110 -16.02 -2.38 -5.00
N ILE A 111 -16.60 -3.21 -4.14
CA ILE A 111 -16.18 -3.43 -2.76
C ILE A 111 -15.59 -4.83 -2.60
N MET A 112 -14.56 -4.92 -1.78
CA MET A 112 -13.90 -6.15 -1.36
C MET A 112 -14.08 -6.35 0.14
N THR A 113 -14.39 -7.57 0.55
CA THR A 113 -14.53 -7.97 1.95
C THR A 113 -13.69 -9.20 2.24
N ALA A 114 -13.20 -9.31 3.46
CA ALA A 114 -12.50 -10.52 3.92
C ALA A 114 -13.51 -11.55 4.45
N GLU A 115 -13.37 -12.79 4.02
CA GLU A 115 -13.98 -13.94 4.70
C GLU A 115 -13.27 -14.11 6.05
N LYS A 116 -14.04 -14.09 7.15
CA LYS A 116 -13.50 -13.90 8.50
C LYS A 116 -12.70 -15.09 8.98
N SER A 117 -13.16 -16.31 8.70
CA SER A 117 -12.48 -17.52 9.16
C SER A 117 -11.13 -17.72 8.44
N LEU A 118 -11.12 -17.61 7.12
CA LEU A 118 -9.92 -17.69 6.29
C LEU A 118 -8.98 -16.51 6.56
N ALA A 119 -9.49 -15.31 6.83
CA ALA A 119 -8.64 -14.19 7.22
C ALA A 119 -7.98 -14.38 8.59
N ALA A 120 -8.63 -15.08 9.53
CA ALA A 120 -8.01 -15.47 10.80
C ALA A 120 -6.81 -16.40 10.55
N GLU A 121 -7.00 -17.43 9.72
CA GLU A 121 -5.96 -18.38 9.33
C GLU A 121 -4.82 -17.76 8.51
N VAL A 122 -5.06 -16.65 7.80
CA VAL A 122 -4.04 -16.02 6.94
C VAL A 122 -3.31 -14.90 7.69
N LEU A 123 -4.05 -13.95 8.28
CA LEU A 123 -3.48 -12.72 8.84
C LEU A 123 -3.10 -12.84 10.32
N TYR A 124 -3.68 -13.81 11.04
CA TYR A 124 -3.56 -13.93 12.50
C TYR A 124 -3.21 -15.37 12.95
N HIS A 125 -2.56 -16.14 12.07
CA HIS A 125 -2.19 -17.55 12.27
C HIS A 125 -1.23 -17.81 13.44
N ASP A 126 -0.55 -16.78 13.93
CA ASP A 126 0.38 -16.84 15.05
C ASP A 126 -0.29 -16.51 16.40
N LEU A 127 -1.58 -16.18 16.39
CA LEU A 127 -2.38 -15.95 17.59
C LEU A 127 -3.14 -17.22 18.01
N VAL A 128 -3.55 -17.26 19.28
CA VAL A 128 -4.52 -18.27 19.71
C VAL A 128 -5.86 -18.03 19.02
N GLU A 129 -6.60 -19.11 18.73
CA GLU A 129 -7.84 -19.09 17.93
C GLU A 129 -8.81 -17.97 18.32
N SER A 130 -9.07 -17.79 19.62
CA SER A 130 -10.00 -16.76 20.11
C SER A 130 -9.53 -15.32 19.79
N GLN A 131 -8.22 -15.07 19.80
CA GLN A 131 -7.63 -13.79 19.42
C GLN A 131 -7.63 -13.62 17.90
N ALA A 132 -7.30 -14.67 17.14
CA ALA A 132 -7.33 -14.63 15.68
C ALA A 132 -8.73 -14.29 15.16
N GLN A 133 -9.75 -14.97 15.68
CA GLN A 133 -11.16 -14.68 15.39
C GLN A 133 -11.56 -13.26 15.80
N HIS A 134 -11.15 -12.81 17.00
CA HIS A 134 -11.45 -11.47 17.50
C HIS A 134 -10.93 -10.38 16.56
N TRP A 135 -9.68 -10.51 16.07
CA TRP A 135 -9.09 -9.52 15.18
C TRP A 135 -9.62 -9.63 13.74
N ALA A 136 -9.83 -10.84 13.22
CA ALA A 136 -10.44 -11.04 11.91
C ALA A 136 -11.86 -10.44 11.83
N ALA A 137 -12.65 -10.56 12.90
CA ALA A 137 -13.97 -9.96 12.99
C ALA A 137 -13.97 -8.43 12.82
N LYS A 138 -12.87 -7.74 13.16
CA LYS A 138 -12.72 -6.29 13.01
C LYS A 138 -12.29 -5.84 11.61
N LEU A 139 -11.99 -6.77 10.69
CA LEU A 139 -11.66 -6.39 9.32
C LEU A 139 -12.87 -5.72 8.66
N GLU A 140 -12.65 -4.57 8.03
CA GLU A 140 -13.70 -3.85 7.34
C GLU A 140 -13.60 -4.02 5.82
N ARG A 141 -14.63 -3.58 5.12
CA ARG A 141 -14.63 -3.52 3.66
C ARG A 141 -13.56 -2.57 3.12
N MET A 142 -12.99 -2.93 1.98
CA MET A 142 -12.03 -2.12 1.22
C MET A 142 -12.57 -1.87 -0.19
N VAL A 143 -12.29 -0.71 -0.77
CA VAL A 143 -12.63 -0.43 -2.17
C VAL A 143 -11.73 -1.25 -3.10
N MET A 144 -12.30 -1.95 -4.08
CA MET A 144 -11.53 -2.81 -4.99
C MET A 144 -10.52 -2.01 -5.82
N ASN A 145 -10.82 -0.77 -6.18
CA ASN A 145 -9.94 -0.01 -7.09
C ASN A 145 -8.54 0.26 -6.50
N VAL A 146 -8.39 0.24 -5.17
CA VAL A 146 -7.06 0.38 -4.54
C VAL A 146 -6.13 -0.77 -4.85
N THR A 147 -6.66 -1.94 -5.26
CA THR A 147 -5.84 -3.09 -5.61
C THR A 147 -5.13 -2.93 -6.95
N PHE A 148 -5.68 -2.11 -7.86
CA PHE A 148 -5.23 -2.00 -9.25
C PHE A 148 -4.74 -0.61 -9.65
N ALA A 149 -5.17 0.44 -8.95
CA ALA A 149 -4.80 1.80 -9.30
C ALA A 149 -3.27 1.99 -9.21
N PRO A 150 -2.66 2.61 -10.23
CA PRO A 150 -1.21 2.82 -10.25
C PRO A 150 -0.81 3.83 -9.17
N ALA A 151 0.22 3.49 -8.40
CA ALA A 151 0.84 4.41 -7.47
C ALA A 151 1.61 5.50 -8.24
N THR A 152 1.55 6.73 -7.73
CA THR A 152 2.27 7.88 -8.27
C THR A 152 3.02 8.61 -7.17
N ASN A 153 4.11 9.30 -7.51
CA ASN A 153 4.86 10.11 -6.55
C ASN A 153 5.36 9.29 -5.34
N VAL A 154 5.82 8.06 -5.57
CA VAL A 154 6.32 7.19 -4.49
C VAL A 154 7.61 7.77 -3.85
N CYS A 155 7.85 7.45 -2.58
CA CYS A 155 8.88 8.13 -1.78
C CYS A 155 10.33 7.73 -2.10
N TRP A 156 10.59 6.83 -3.07
CA TRP A 156 11.92 6.26 -3.31
C TRP A 156 12.99 7.30 -3.68
N ALA A 157 12.59 8.40 -4.31
CA ALA A 157 13.48 9.51 -4.65
C ALA A 157 13.58 10.59 -3.54
N SER A 158 12.83 10.46 -2.45
CA SER A 158 12.89 11.41 -1.34
C SER A 158 14.10 11.14 -0.44
N GLU A 159 14.68 12.20 0.11
CA GLU A 159 15.78 12.15 1.08
C GLU A 159 15.37 11.65 2.48
N VAL A 160 14.07 11.44 2.75
CA VAL A 160 13.64 10.92 4.05
C VAL A 160 14.23 9.52 4.27
N PRO A 161 14.92 9.26 5.39
CA PRO A 161 15.38 7.91 5.75
C PRO A 161 14.23 6.90 5.78
N LYS A 162 14.45 5.73 5.19
CA LYS A 162 13.46 4.65 5.11
C LYS A 162 13.96 3.41 5.80
N VAL A 163 13.10 2.76 6.58
CA VAL A 163 13.40 1.49 7.26
C VAL A 163 12.30 0.49 6.93
N TYR A 164 12.67 -0.76 6.66
CA TYR A 164 11.71 -1.86 6.52
C TYR A 164 11.84 -2.82 7.70
N ILE A 165 10.73 -3.09 8.38
CA ILE A 165 10.59 -4.10 9.42
C ILE A 165 9.74 -5.23 8.83
N PHE A 166 10.29 -6.43 8.73
CA PHE A 166 9.59 -7.60 8.19
C PHE A 166 9.17 -8.56 9.31
N CYS A 167 7.94 -9.08 9.20
CA CYS A 167 7.47 -10.19 10.04
C CYS A 167 7.80 -11.52 9.37
N LYS A 168 8.55 -12.39 10.05
CA LYS A 168 9.06 -13.66 9.50
C LYS A 168 7.99 -14.71 9.23
N ILE A 169 6.87 -14.66 9.94
CA ILE A 169 5.92 -15.78 10.02
C ILE A 169 4.62 -15.45 9.25
N GLY A 170 4.36 -14.18 8.94
CA GLY A 170 3.16 -13.77 8.20
C GLY A 170 3.30 -13.77 6.67
N PRO A 171 2.16 -13.69 5.95
CA PRO A 171 2.10 -13.62 4.48
C PRO A 171 2.61 -12.26 3.98
N CYS A 172 3.89 -12.00 4.17
CA CYS A 172 4.59 -10.81 3.71
C CYS A 172 5.20 -11.08 2.34
N HIS A 173 4.46 -10.76 1.28
CA HIS A 173 4.86 -11.01 -0.11
C HIS A 173 5.94 -10.01 -0.62
N SER A 174 6.30 -9.00 0.18
CA SER A 174 7.19 -7.90 -0.24
C SER A 174 8.64 -8.00 0.27
N ILE A 175 9.02 -9.08 0.96
CA ILE A 175 10.38 -9.28 1.51
C ILE A 175 11.47 -9.22 0.42
N GLY A 176 11.26 -9.84 -0.75
CA GLY A 176 12.24 -9.79 -1.84
C GLY A 176 12.50 -8.37 -2.34
N ARG A 177 11.44 -7.57 -2.50
CA ARG A 177 11.51 -6.18 -3.00
C ARG A 177 12.25 -5.25 -2.02
N ALA A 178 12.02 -5.41 -0.72
CA ALA A 178 12.71 -4.62 0.31
C ALA A 178 14.25 -4.77 0.22
N THR A 179 14.74 -5.96 -0.14
CA THR A 179 16.18 -6.23 -0.26
C THR A 179 16.80 -5.71 -1.56
N GLU A 180 16.05 -5.70 -2.67
CA GLU A 180 16.52 -5.20 -3.97
C GLU A 180 16.58 -3.67 -4.03
N ASP A 181 15.55 -2.99 -3.53
CA ASP A 181 15.50 -1.53 -3.57
C ASP A 181 16.39 -0.88 -2.50
N GLY A 182 16.60 -1.57 -1.37
CA GLY A 182 17.61 -1.17 -0.38
C GLY A 182 19.04 -1.18 -0.94
N ARG A 183 19.37 -2.09 -1.86
CA ARG A 183 20.68 -2.11 -2.54
C ARG A 183 20.82 -1.00 -3.57
N LYS A 184 19.79 -0.74 -4.38
CA LYS A 184 19.84 0.33 -5.40
C LYS A 184 19.94 1.74 -4.81
N GLY A 185 19.50 1.94 -3.57
CA GLY A 185 19.70 3.18 -2.82
C GLY A 185 21.10 3.34 -2.22
N ALA A 186 21.82 2.24 -2.00
CA ALA A 186 23.18 2.23 -1.45
C ALA A 186 24.26 2.31 -2.55
N ASP A 187 23.98 1.84 -3.77
CA ASP A 187 24.92 1.88 -4.91
C ASP A 187 24.96 3.27 -5.62
N ARG A 188 24.53 4.34 -4.94
CA ARG A 188 24.60 5.74 -5.42
C ARG A 188 25.51 6.64 -4.58
N GLU A 189 26.51 6.06 -3.92
CA GLU A 189 27.68 6.79 -3.38
C GLU A 189 28.92 6.61 -4.28
#